data_AF-A0A318U248-F1
#
_entry.id   AF-A0A318U248-F1
#
_cell.length_a   1.000
_cell.length_b   1.000
_cell.length_c   1.000
_cell.angle_alpha   90.00
_cell.angle_beta   90.00
_cell.angle_gamma   90.00
#
_symmetry.space_group_name_H-M   'P 1'
#
loop_
_entity.id
_entity.type
_entity.pdbx_description
1 polymer ?
#
loop_
_entity_poly.entity_id
_entity_poly.type
_entity_poly.pdbx_seq_one_letter_code
_entity_poly.pdbx_strand_id
1 'polypeptide(L)'
;MSQKIVTRFAPSPTGYLHIGGARTALFNWLFARGHGGTFLLRIEDTDRARSTPEATAAILKGLDWLGLDFDGEVVSQFDRAPRHAEVAREMLARGAAYKCFSSQDEIEAFREAARAEGKSTLFQSPWRDADPSTHPDAPYAIRLKAPRDGATVIADKVQGEVTVRNDQLDDMVCLRSDGTPTYMLAVVVDDHDMGVTHIIRGDDHLINAARQMQVYHAMGWEVPVFAHIPLIHGPDGKKLSKRHGAVGLEEYQAMGYPAAGMRNYLARLGWSHGDDEVFTDAQAQEWFELEGIGRAPSRLDFKKLENVCGHHMGQIADDALIAQISGYLEAAHQPALTQAQSAALHKALPVVKSGAKTFGQLLEKARFALISRPVEIDEKAMGSLDPVSRGILKELTPQLQNASWVREELESVVARVAEAHGLGLGKIAAPLRAALAGRAATPSVFDMMELLGREEVLARLSDQAA
;
A
#
# COMPACT_ATOMS: atom_id res chain seq x y z
N MET A 1 2.37 19.70 -29.41
CA MET A 1 2.69 19.58 -27.97
C MET A 1 2.22 18.20 -27.55
N SER A 2 3.04 17.42 -26.85
CA SER A 2 2.59 16.13 -26.33
C SER A 2 1.39 16.36 -25.39
N GLN A 3 0.41 15.46 -25.43
CA GLN A 3 -0.74 15.51 -24.52
C GLN A 3 -0.24 15.41 -23.07
N LYS A 4 -0.70 16.29 -22.18
CA LYS A 4 -0.33 16.24 -20.77
C LYS A 4 -0.86 14.95 -20.14
N ILE A 5 0.00 14.20 -19.45
CA ILE A 5 -0.41 12.96 -18.77
C ILE A 5 -1.37 13.27 -17.62
N VAL A 6 -2.49 12.58 -17.62
CA VAL A 6 -3.47 12.55 -16.52
C VAL A 6 -3.81 11.11 -16.19
N THR A 7 -3.57 10.73 -14.93
CA THR A 7 -3.90 9.43 -14.34
C THR A 7 -4.90 9.62 -13.20
N ARG A 8 -5.50 8.52 -12.72
CA ARG A 8 -6.39 8.60 -11.55
C ARG A 8 -6.43 7.30 -10.75
N PHE A 9 -6.45 7.45 -9.43
CA PHE A 9 -6.86 6.37 -8.55
C PHE A 9 -8.36 6.47 -8.28
N ALA A 10 -9.10 5.39 -8.60
CA ALA A 10 -10.56 5.36 -8.53
C ALA A 10 -11.09 4.23 -7.61
N PRO A 11 -10.83 4.27 -6.28
CA PRO A 11 -11.26 3.20 -5.38
C PRO A 11 -12.74 3.28 -5.03
N SER A 12 -13.41 2.12 -4.94
CA SER A 12 -14.71 2.03 -4.28
C SER A 12 -14.53 1.88 -2.75
N PRO A 13 -15.16 2.72 -1.92
CA PRO A 13 -14.92 2.76 -0.47
C PRO A 13 -15.64 1.63 0.28
N THR A 14 -15.29 0.38 -0.01
CA THR A 14 -15.93 -0.83 0.55
C THR A 14 -15.20 -1.44 1.75
N GLY A 15 -14.41 -0.62 2.45
CA GLY A 15 -13.52 -1.01 3.54
C GLY A 15 -12.19 -0.26 3.47
N TYR A 16 -11.12 -0.89 3.93
CA TYR A 16 -9.77 -0.32 3.94
C TYR A 16 -9.08 -0.36 2.57
N LEU A 17 -8.10 0.54 2.38
CA LEU A 17 -7.16 0.48 1.27
C LEU A 17 -6.18 -0.70 1.49
N HIS A 18 -6.34 -1.77 0.71
CA HIS A 18 -5.43 -2.90 0.74
C HIS A 18 -4.21 -2.68 -0.19
N ILE A 19 -3.17 -3.50 -0.03
CA ILE A 19 -1.90 -3.34 -0.78
C ILE A 19 -2.05 -3.35 -2.30
N GLY A 20 -2.97 -4.14 -2.85
CA GLY A 20 -3.27 -4.12 -4.29
C GLY A 20 -3.78 -2.77 -4.79
N GLY A 21 -4.68 -2.12 -4.03
CA GLY A 21 -5.15 -0.77 -4.34
C GLY A 21 -4.05 0.26 -4.15
N ALA A 22 -3.26 0.12 -3.08
CA ALA A 22 -2.10 0.97 -2.80
C ALA A 22 -1.05 0.95 -3.91
N ARG A 23 -0.75 -0.25 -4.45
CA ARG A 23 0.16 -0.40 -5.60
C ARG A 23 -0.42 0.24 -6.86
N THR A 24 -1.72 0.09 -7.11
CA THR A 24 -2.39 0.77 -8.23
C THR A 24 -2.29 2.29 -8.08
N ALA A 25 -2.54 2.83 -6.89
CA ALA A 25 -2.38 4.26 -6.61
C ALA A 25 -0.93 4.71 -6.83
N LEU A 26 0.04 3.96 -6.31
CA LEU A 26 1.47 4.22 -6.48
C LEU A 26 1.88 4.24 -7.97
N PHE A 27 1.40 3.31 -8.79
CA PHE A 27 1.76 3.27 -10.22
C PHE A 27 1.15 4.45 -10.98
N ASN A 28 -0.09 4.83 -10.67
CA ASN A 28 -0.71 6.04 -11.24
C ASN A 28 0.07 7.30 -10.83
N TRP A 29 0.49 7.38 -9.57
CA TRP A 29 1.27 8.49 -9.03
C TRP A 29 2.66 8.57 -9.64
N LEU A 30 3.41 7.46 -9.69
CA LEU A 30 4.74 7.40 -10.30
C LEU A 30 4.70 7.79 -11.77
N PHE A 31 3.75 7.25 -12.54
CA PHE A 31 3.61 7.57 -13.96
C PHE A 31 3.28 9.05 -14.18
N ALA A 32 2.34 9.61 -13.42
CA ALA A 32 2.00 11.02 -13.52
C ALA A 32 3.17 11.91 -13.09
N ARG A 33 3.78 11.68 -11.92
CA ARG A 33 4.86 12.52 -11.39
C ARG A 33 6.11 12.45 -12.27
N GLY A 34 6.49 11.26 -12.75
CA GLY A 34 7.62 11.07 -13.67
C GLY A 34 7.46 11.81 -15.00
N HIS A 35 6.23 11.99 -15.47
CA HIS A 35 5.92 12.70 -16.70
C HIS A 35 5.53 14.18 -16.50
N GLY A 36 5.64 14.73 -15.29
CA GLY A 36 5.15 16.09 -14.98
C GLY A 36 3.64 16.27 -15.20
N GLY A 37 2.90 15.17 -15.09
CA GLY A 37 1.46 15.05 -15.29
C GLY A 37 0.65 15.32 -14.03
N THR A 38 -0.62 14.93 -14.09
CA THR A 38 -1.63 15.13 -13.05
C THR A 38 -2.13 13.78 -12.55
N PHE A 39 -2.17 13.59 -11.23
CA PHE A 39 -2.68 12.39 -10.58
C PHE A 39 -3.93 12.75 -9.78
N LEU A 40 -5.08 12.22 -10.17
CA LEU A 40 -6.38 12.56 -9.60
C LEU A 40 -6.88 11.46 -8.64
N LEU A 41 -7.73 11.84 -7.69
CA LEU A 41 -8.44 10.91 -6.81
C LEU A 41 -9.96 11.01 -7.03
N ARG A 42 -10.58 9.87 -7.36
CA ARG A 42 -12.04 9.75 -7.48
C ARG A 42 -12.57 8.62 -6.62
N ILE A 43 -13.52 8.89 -5.73
CA ILE A 43 -14.15 7.87 -4.91
C ILE A 43 -15.37 7.33 -5.65
N GLU A 44 -15.39 6.02 -5.92
CA GLU A 44 -16.50 5.34 -6.59
C GLU A 44 -17.55 4.91 -5.57
N ASP A 45 -18.24 5.89 -4.99
CA ASP A 45 -19.21 5.78 -3.88
C ASP A 45 -20.67 5.59 -4.33
N THR A 46 -20.89 5.08 -5.56
CA THR A 46 -22.24 4.86 -6.11
C THR A 46 -23.03 3.80 -5.34
N ASP A 47 -22.34 2.87 -4.67
CA ASP A 47 -22.97 1.86 -3.80
C ASP A 47 -23.03 2.36 -2.36
N ARG A 48 -24.10 3.10 -2.03
CA ARG A 48 -24.31 3.71 -0.71
C ARG A 48 -24.41 2.71 0.44
N ALA A 49 -24.76 1.46 0.18
CA ALA A 49 -24.85 0.44 1.22
C ALA A 49 -23.47 -0.02 1.68
N ARG A 50 -22.47 0.03 0.79
CA ARG A 50 -21.08 -0.36 1.09
C ARG A 50 -20.12 0.82 1.26
N SER A 51 -20.51 2.01 0.80
CA SER A 51 -19.71 3.23 0.83
C SER A 51 -19.99 4.03 2.09
N THR A 52 -19.05 4.03 3.04
CA THR A 52 -19.16 4.80 4.28
C THR A 52 -18.11 5.91 4.35
N PRO A 53 -18.37 7.03 5.03
CA PRO A 53 -17.38 8.08 5.26
C PRO A 53 -16.08 7.56 5.89
N GLU A 54 -16.19 6.57 6.79
CA GLU A 54 -15.05 5.95 7.46
C GLU A 54 -14.17 5.17 6.48
N ALA A 55 -14.77 4.44 5.53
CA ALA A 55 -14.02 3.74 4.49
C ALA A 55 -13.28 4.72 3.56
N THR A 56 -13.92 5.84 3.19
CA THR A 56 -13.26 6.91 2.44
C THR A 56 -12.11 7.54 3.25
N ALA A 57 -12.32 7.83 4.53
CA ALA A 57 -11.28 8.36 5.41
C ALA A 57 -10.09 7.39 5.56
N ALA A 58 -10.34 6.08 5.65
CA ALA A 58 -9.30 5.06 5.70
C ALA A 58 -8.46 5.01 4.40
N ILE A 59 -9.09 5.20 3.24
CA ILE A 59 -8.37 5.33 1.95
C ILE A 59 -7.46 6.56 1.97
N LEU A 60 -7.98 7.72 2.35
CA LEU A 60 -7.23 8.98 2.39
C LEU A 60 -6.04 8.89 3.36
N LYS A 61 -6.27 8.36 4.57
CA LYS A 61 -5.20 8.13 5.55
C LYS A 61 -4.12 7.18 5.02
N GLY A 62 -4.50 6.14 4.29
CA GLY A 62 -3.56 5.21 3.67
C GLY A 62 -2.70 5.86 2.58
N LEU A 63 -3.29 6.73 1.75
CA LEU A 63 -2.56 7.50 0.73
C LEU A 63 -1.61 8.52 1.37
N ASP A 64 -2.07 9.23 2.40
CA ASP A 64 -1.29 10.20 3.17
C ASP A 64 -0.08 9.54 3.85
N TRP A 65 -0.28 8.39 4.51
CA TRP A 65 0.82 7.63 5.09
C TRP A 65 1.85 7.20 4.04
N LEU A 66 1.40 6.77 2.85
CA LEU A 66 2.28 6.46 1.74
C LEU A 66 2.85 7.70 1.05
N GLY A 67 2.52 8.93 1.47
CA GLY A 67 3.00 10.16 0.83
C GLY A 67 2.57 10.29 -0.63
N LEU A 68 1.43 9.71 -1.01
CA LEU A 68 0.88 9.79 -2.37
C LEU A 68 -0.10 10.96 -2.43
N ASP A 69 0.45 12.16 -2.63
CA ASP A 69 -0.33 13.37 -2.89
C ASP A 69 -1.10 13.24 -4.20
N PHE A 70 -2.21 13.97 -4.34
CA PHE A 70 -3.00 14.03 -5.57
C PHE A 70 -3.38 15.49 -5.88
N ASP A 71 -3.61 15.75 -7.16
CA ASP A 71 -3.95 17.06 -7.69
C ASP A 71 -5.46 17.30 -7.63
N GLY A 72 -5.86 18.53 -7.31
CA GLY A 72 -7.26 18.94 -7.27
C GLY A 72 -8.03 18.40 -6.06
N GLU A 73 -9.36 18.39 -6.17
CA GLU A 73 -10.25 17.91 -5.11
C GLU A 73 -10.60 16.43 -5.30
N VAL A 74 -10.96 15.78 -4.19
CA VAL A 74 -11.49 14.42 -4.20
C VAL A 74 -12.86 14.42 -4.88
N VAL A 75 -13.00 13.69 -5.98
CA VAL A 75 -14.25 13.63 -6.74
C VAL A 75 -15.14 12.50 -6.21
N SER A 76 -16.37 12.81 -5.79
CA SER A 76 -17.42 11.79 -5.56
C SER A 76 -18.06 11.41 -6.89
N GLN A 77 -18.11 10.12 -7.20
CA GLN A 77 -18.81 9.63 -8.38
C GLN A 77 -20.33 9.70 -8.19
N PHE A 78 -20.82 9.50 -6.97
CA PHE A 78 -22.23 9.61 -6.64
C PHE A 78 -22.78 11.02 -6.93
N ASP A 79 -22.06 12.07 -6.53
CA ASP A 79 -22.47 13.47 -6.76
C ASP A 79 -22.56 13.83 -8.26
N ARG A 80 -21.92 13.03 -9.12
CA ARG A 80 -21.89 13.19 -10.57
C ARG A 80 -22.95 12.37 -11.31
N ALA A 81 -23.82 11.64 -10.60
CA ALA A 81 -24.90 10.86 -11.22
C ALA A 81 -25.78 11.63 -12.22
N PRO A 82 -26.14 12.92 -11.98
CA PRO A 82 -26.89 13.70 -12.98
C PRO A 82 -26.15 13.83 -14.32
N ARG A 83 -24.83 14.06 -14.28
CA ARG A 83 -23.98 14.16 -15.47
C ARG A 83 -23.89 12.83 -16.21
N HIS A 84 -23.78 11.72 -15.49
CA HIS A 84 -23.80 10.39 -16.13
C HIS A 84 -25.14 10.14 -16.83
N ALA A 85 -26.25 10.48 -16.17
CA ALA A 85 -27.58 10.33 -16.76
C ALA A 85 -27.81 11.24 -17.98
N GLU A 86 -27.24 12.45 -17.98
CA GLU A 86 -27.20 13.32 -19.16
C GLU A 86 -26.54 12.63 -20.35
N VAL A 87 -25.32 12.08 -20.16
CA VAL A 87 -24.60 11.38 -21.23
C VAL A 87 -25.36 10.16 -21.74
N ALA A 88 -26.00 9.37 -20.88
CA ALA A 88 -26.83 8.25 -21.34
C ALA A 88 -27.99 8.71 -22.25
N ARG A 89 -28.63 9.83 -21.92
CA ARG A 89 -29.69 10.41 -22.76
C ARG A 89 -29.14 11.00 -24.05
N GLU A 90 -27.93 11.54 -24.03
CA GLU A 90 -27.24 12.00 -25.23
C GLU A 90 -26.93 10.83 -26.17
N MET A 91 -26.40 9.72 -25.66
CA MET A 91 -26.19 8.50 -26.44
C MET A 91 -27.49 8.00 -27.07
N LEU A 92 -28.61 8.09 -26.33
CA LEU A 92 -29.94 7.75 -26.83
C LEU A 92 -30.36 8.69 -27.98
N ALA A 93 -30.17 10.00 -27.82
CA ALA A 93 -30.47 10.99 -28.86
C ALA A 93 -29.62 10.81 -30.13
N ARG A 94 -28.37 10.34 -29.97
CA ARG A 94 -27.45 10.01 -31.06
C ARG A 94 -27.75 8.67 -31.76
N GLY A 95 -28.69 7.88 -31.23
CA GLY A 95 -28.99 6.54 -31.74
C GLY A 95 -27.93 5.47 -31.39
N ALA A 96 -26.95 5.83 -30.56
CA ALA A 96 -25.92 4.91 -30.05
C ALA A 96 -26.37 4.16 -28.78
N ALA A 97 -27.56 4.49 -28.27
CA ALA A 97 -28.24 3.77 -27.21
C ALA A 97 -29.75 3.69 -27.53
N TYR A 98 -30.48 2.83 -26.83
CA TYR A 98 -31.91 2.62 -27.03
C TYR A 98 -32.64 2.39 -25.70
N LYS A 99 -33.96 2.60 -25.71
CA LYS A 99 -34.83 2.34 -24.56
C LYS A 99 -35.14 0.85 -24.47
N CYS A 100 -35.02 0.27 -23.28
CA CYS A 100 -35.36 -1.12 -23.02
C CYS A 100 -36.42 -1.18 -21.91
N PHE A 101 -37.60 -1.70 -22.25
CA PHE A 101 -38.73 -1.87 -21.33
C PHE A 101 -38.81 -3.28 -20.75
N SER A 102 -37.85 -4.16 -21.08
CA SER A 102 -37.85 -5.53 -20.57
C SER A 102 -37.70 -5.57 -19.05
N SER A 103 -38.55 -6.37 -18.40
CA SER A 103 -38.52 -6.55 -16.95
C SER A 103 -37.34 -7.42 -16.50
N GLN A 104 -37.03 -7.41 -15.20
CA GLN A 104 -36.00 -8.31 -14.67
C GLN A 104 -36.40 -9.78 -14.83
N ASP A 105 -37.68 -10.10 -14.65
CA ASP A 105 -38.21 -11.45 -14.80
C ASP A 105 -38.07 -11.95 -16.25
N GLU A 106 -38.33 -11.10 -17.24
CA GLU A 106 -38.12 -11.43 -18.65
C GLU A 106 -36.64 -11.70 -18.98
N ILE A 107 -35.75 -10.88 -18.41
CA ILE A 107 -34.30 -11.05 -18.60
C ILE A 107 -33.81 -12.35 -17.95
N GLU A 108 -34.29 -12.69 -16.75
CA GLU A 108 -33.89 -13.92 -16.09
C GLU A 108 -34.50 -15.15 -16.78
N ALA A 109 -35.76 -15.10 -17.21
CA ALA A 109 -36.37 -16.15 -18.01
C ALA A 109 -35.59 -16.40 -19.31
N PHE A 110 -35.15 -15.34 -20.00
CA PHE A 110 -34.25 -15.47 -21.16
C PHE A 110 -32.95 -16.19 -20.80
N ARG A 111 -32.32 -15.83 -19.67
CA ARG A 111 -31.06 -16.44 -19.24
C ARG A 111 -31.23 -17.90 -18.84
N GLU A 112 -32.31 -18.25 -18.15
CA GLU A 112 -32.63 -19.62 -17.78
C GLU A 112 -32.86 -20.50 -19.01
N ALA A 113 -33.65 -20.03 -19.98
CA ALA A 113 -33.85 -20.72 -21.24
C ALA A 113 -32.53 -20.89 -22.02
N ALA A 114 -31.72 -19.83 -22.12
CA ALA A 114 -30.42 -19.89 -22.76
C ALA A 114 -29.48 -20.91 -22.09
N ARG A 115 -29.44 -20.95 -20.75
CA ARG A 115 -28.66 -21.95 -19.99
C ARG A 115 -29.15 -23.38 -20.27
N ALA A 116 -30.46 -23.60 -20.26
CA ALA A 116 -31.06 -24.91 -20.52
C ALA A 116 -30.76 -25.43 -21.94
N GLU A 117 -30.65 -24.51 -22.91
CA GLU A 117 -30.33 -24.82 -24.31
C GLU A 117 -28.83 -24.79 -24.64
N GLY A 118 -27.96 -24.49 -23.66
CA GLY A 118 -26.51 -24.36 -23.88
C GLY A 118 -26.13 -23.17 -24.78
N LYS A 119 -26.98 -22.15 -24.87
CA LYS A 119 -26.78 -20.92 -25.65
C LYS A 119 -26.19 -19.79 -24.81
N SER A 120 -25.75 -18.71 -25.47
CA SER A 120 -25.24 -17.51 -24.81
C SER A 120 -26.30 -16.86 -23.91
N THR A 121 -25.90 -16.48 -22.69
CA THR A 121 -26.75 -15.79 -21.71
C THR A 121 -26.74 -14.27 -21.86
N LEU A 122 -26.06 -13.74 -22.90
CA LEU A 122 -26.06 -12.31 -23.21
C LEU A 122 -27.45 -11.90 -23.69
N PHE A 123 -28.11 -11.07 -22.89
CA PHE A 123 -29.48 -10.65 -23.13
C PHE A 123 -29.56 -9.77 -24.38
N GLN A 124 -30.23 -10.28 -25.41
CA GLN A 124 -30.54 -9.55 -26.63
C GLN A 124 -31.91 -8.91 -26.47
N SER A 125 -31.93 -7.62 -26.13
CA SER A 125 -33.20 -6.93 -25.88
C SER A 125 -34.05 -6.86 -27.15
N PRO A 126 -35.34 -7.22 -27.09
CA PRO A 126 -36.26 -7.06 -28.22
C PRO A 126 -36.48 -5.59 -28.59
N TRP A 127 -36.15 -4.66 -27.69
CA TRP A 127 -36.36 -3.22 -27.86
C TRP A 127 -35.25 -2.51 -28.65
N ARG A 128 -34.16 -3.20 -29.01
CA ARG A 128 -32.98 -2.60 -29.66
C ARG A 128 -33.28 -1.90 -30.98
N ASP A 129 -34.13 -2.54 -31.77
CA ASP A 129 -34.52 -2.13 -33.12
C ASP A 129 -36.06 -2.05 -33.23
N ALA A 130 -36.76 -2.00 -32.09
CA ALA A 130 -38.21 -1.85 -32.05
C ALA A 130 -38.63 -0.46 -32.57
N ASP A 131 -39.79 -0.39 -33.21
CA ASP A 131 -40.37 0.88 -33.65
C ASP A 131 -40.70 1.74 -32.43
N PRO A 132 -40.16 2.97 -32.30
CA PRO A 132 -40.48 3.87 -31.20
C PRO A 132 -41.99 4.12 -30.99
N SER A 133 -42.83 3.95 -32.03
CA SER A 133 -44.29 4.06 -31.93
C SER A 133 -44.94 2.94 -31.10
N THR A 134 -44.25 1.81 -30.94
CA THR A 134 -44.67 0.63 -30.17
C THR A 134 -44.20 0.66 -28.72
N HIS A 135 -43.43 1.67 -28.33
CA HIS A 135 -42.96 1.80 -26.96
C HIS A 135 -44.13 1.98 -25.99
N PRO A 136 -44.20 1.18 -24.92
CA PRO A 136 -45.22 1.35 -23.90
C PRO A 136 -44.94 2.62 -23.09
N ASP A 137 -45.99 3.16 -22.48
CA ASP A 137 -45.86 4.18 -21.45
C ASP A 137 -45.47 3.51 -20.12
N ALA A 138 -44.21 3.11 -20.00
CA ALA A 138 -43.65 2.42 -18.84
C ALA A 138 -42.21 2.88 -18.54
N PRO A 139 -41.71 2.70 -17.30
CA PRO A 139 -40.30 2.93 -17.00
C PRO A 139 -39.38 2.10 -17.89
N TYR A 140 -38.25 2.66 -18.32
CA TYR A 140 -37.30 2.00 -19.22
C TYR A 140 -35.86 2.23 -18.78
N ALA A 141 -35.02 1.24 -19.02
CA ALA A 141 -33.56 1.41 -18.95
C ALA A 141 -33.03 1.97 -20.28
N ILE A 142 -31.90 2.67 -20.25
CA ILE A 142 -31.13 3.02 -21.45
C ILE A 142 -29.98 2.02 -21.58
N ARG A 143 -29.95 1.30 -22.70
CA ARG A 143 -28.89 0.34 -23.06
C ARG A 143 -28.04 0.89 -24.20
N LEU A 144 -26.74 0.69 -24.11
CA LEU A 144 -25.82 0.93 -25.23
C LEU A 144 -26.23 0.03 -26.42
N LYS A 145 -26.18 0.57 -27.64
CA LYS A 145 -26.33 -0.19 -28.87
C LYS A 145 -24.96 -0.68 -29.34
N ALA A 146 -24.43 -1.72 -28.69
CA ALA A 146 -23.09 -2.23 -28.95
C ALA A 146 -23.02 -2.90 -30.34
N PRO A 147 -21.90 -2.82 -31.07
CA PRO A 147 -21.71 -3.59 -32.30
C PRO A 147 -21.93 -5.08 -32.05
N ARG A 148 -22.54 -5.81 -32.99
CA ARG A 148 -22.75 -7.27 -32.90
C ARG A 148 -21.69 -8.07 -33.67
N ASP A 149 -21.18 -7.50 -34.75
CA ASP A 149 -20.19 -8.12 -35.62
C ASP A 149 -18.80 -7.51 -35.42
N GLY A 150 -17.76 -8.23 -35.83
CA GLY A 150 -16.36 -7.81 -35.67
C GLY A 150 -15.83 -8.03 -34.26
N ALA A 151 -14.84 -7.23 -33.87
CA ALA A 151 -14.19 -7.35 -32.58
C ALA A 151 -13.80 -5.97 -32.01
N THR A 152 -13.68 -5.92 -30.68
CA THR A 152 -13.11 -4.82 -29.92
C THR A 152 -11.69 -5.20 -29.53
N VAL A 153 -10.73 -4.38 -29.90
CA VAL A 153 -9.30 -4.61 -29.62
C VAL A 153 -8.83 -3.64 -28.55
N ILE A 154 -8.42 -4.17 -27.41
CA ILE A 154 -7.79 -3.39 -26.34
C ILE A 154 -6.28 -3.45 -26.56
N ALA A 155 -5.68 -2.33 -26.96
CA ALA A 155 -4.23 -2.19 -27.06
C ALA A 155 -3.64 -1.91 -25.66
N ASP A 156 -3.58 -2.92 -24.80
CA ASP A 156 -3.12 -2.76 -23.41
C ASP A 156 -1.60 -2.66 -23.33
N LYS A 157 -1.10 -1.70 -22.54
CA LYS A 157 0.33 -1.47 -22.37
C LYS A 157 1.06 -2.52 -21.53
N VAL A 158 0.34 -3.33 -20.76
CA VAL A 158 0.91 -4.40 -19.93
C VAL A 158 0.57 -5.77 -20.52
N GLN A 159 -0.72 -6.05 -20.70
CA GLN A 159 -1.23 -7.35 -21.14
C GLN A 159 -1.04 -7.60 -22.64
N GLY A 160 -0.69 -6.56 -23.41
CA GLY A 160 -0.59 -6.59 -24.86
C GLY A 160 -1.95 -6.46 -25.53
N GLU A 161 -2.02 -6.81 -26.81
CA GLU A 161 -3.27 -6.73 -27.57
C GLU A 161 -4.26 -7.82 -27.13
N VAL A 162 -5.43 -7.39 -26.66
CA VAL A 162 -6.51 -8.27 -26.22
C VAL A 162 -7.73 -8.04 -27.11
N THR A 163 -8.09 -9.06 -27.89
CA THR A 163 -9.23 -9.00 -28.81
C THR A 163 -10.45 -9.70 -28.21
N VAL A 164 -11.56 -8.98 -28.10
CA VAL A 164 -12.86 -9.53 -27.69
C VAL A 164 -13.82 -9.46 -28.86
N ARG A 165 -14.44 -10.59 -29.23
CA ARG A 165 -15.46 -10.58 -30.28
C ARG A 165 -16.67 -9.80 -29.82
N ASN A 166 -17.24 -9.01 -30.72
CA ASN A 166 -18.37 -8.14 -30.39
C ASN A 166 -19.64 -8.93 -30.04
N ASP A 167 -19.80 -10.14 -30.54
CA ASP A 167 -20.89 -11.04 -30.16
C ASP A 167 -20.78 -11.62 -28.74
N GLN A 168 -19.65 -11.39 -28.07
CA GLN A 168 -19.43 -11.68 -26.64
C GLN A 168 -19.69 -10.46 -25.74
N LEU A 169 -20.02 -9.31 -26.33
CA LEU A 169 -20.36 -8.09 -25.61
C LEU A 169 -21.88 -7.86 -25.71
N ASP A 170 -22.54 -7.64 -24.56
CA ASP A 170 -23.96 -7.31 -24.53
C ASP A 170 -24.22 -5.81 -24.73
N ASP A 171 -25.47 -5.50 -25.08
CA ASP A 171 -26.03 -4.16 -24.99
C ASP A 171 -26.22 -3.79 -23.51
N MET A 172 -25.10 -3.44 -22.87
CA MET A 172 -25.05 -3.19 -21.43
C MET A 172 -25.98 -2.04 -21.03
N VAL A 173 -26.54 -2.14 -19.82
CA VAL A 173 -27.33 -1.05 -19.25
C VAL A 173 -26.40 0.10 -18.87
N CYS A 174 -26.67 1.29 -19.40
CA CYS A 174 -25.97 2.53 -19.07
C CYS A 174 -26.72 3.31 -17.99
N LEU A 175 -28.05 3.38 -18.11
CA LEU A 175 -28.94 4.03 -17.16
C LEU A 175 -30.08 3.08 -16.79
N ARG A 176 -30.32 2.88 -15.51
CA ARG A 176 -31.44 2.07 -15.01
C ARG A 176 -32.77 2.82 -15.16
N SER A 177 -33.88 2.10 -15.04
CA SER A 177 -35.23 2.67 -15.16
C SER A 177 -35.61 3.65 -14.06
N ASP A 178 -34.91 3.59 -12.91
CA ASP A 178 -35.02 4.55 -11.82
C ASP A 178 -34.13 5.80 -12.03
N GLY A 179 -33.40 5.87 -13.15
CA GLY A 179 -32.48 6.97 -13.46
C GLY A 179 -31.07 6.81 -12.85
N THR A 180 -30.77 5.71 -12.17
CA THR A 180 -29.44 5.46 -11.60
C THR A 180 -28.44 5.02 -12.68
N PRO A 181 -27.29 5.69 -12.83
CA PRO A 181 -26.26 5.28 -13.79
C PRO A 181 -25.57 3.99 -13.35
N THR A 182 -25.07 3.20 -14.30
CA THR A 182 -24.24 2.04 -14.00
C THR A 182 -22.77 2.40 -13.93
N TYR A 183 -21.98 1.59 -13.21
CA TYR A 183 -20.53 1.73 -13.14
C TYR A 183 -19.86 1.85 -14.53
N MET A 184 -20.29 1.03 -15.49
CA MET A 184 -19.71 1.00 -16.83
C MET A 184 -19.86 2.33 -17.59
N LEU A 185 -20.94 3.07 -17.32
CA LEU A 185 -21.14 4.41 -17.85
C LEU A 185 -20.36 5.44 -17.01
N ALA A 186 -20.59 5.45 -15.70
CA ALA A 186 -20.09 6.47 -14.78
C ALA A 186 -18.56 6.62 -14.87
N VAL A 187 -17.83 5.51 -14.87
CA VAL A 187 -16.35 5.52 -14.94
C VAL A 187 -15.83 6.15 -16.23
N VAL A 188 -16.51 5.93 -17.36
CA VAL A 188 -16.12 6.47 -18.67
C VAL A 188 -16.42 7.96 -18.76
N VAL A 189 -17.61 8.37 -18.32
CA VAL A 189 -17.98 9.79 -18.28
C VAL A 189 -17.03 10.58 -17.40
N ASP A 190 -16.69 10.05 -16.23
CA ASP A 190 -15.75 10.71 -15.33
C ASP A 190 -14.32 10.72 -15.87
N ASP A 191 -13.84 9.61 -16.45
CA ASP A 191 -12.52 9.57 -17.06
C ASP A 191 -12.42 10.59 -18.22
N HIS A 192 -13.47 10.72 -19.05
CA HIS A 192 -13.54 11.74 -20.10
C HIS A 192 -13.57 13.17 -19.54
N ASP A 193 -14.52 13.48 -18.66
CA ASP A 193 -14.70 14.84 -18.11
C ASP A 193 -13.49 15.28 -17.27
N MET A 194 -12.76 14.34 -16.64
CA MET A 194 -11.51 14.61 -15.89
C MET A 194 -10.27 14.66 -16.80
N GLY A 195 -10.42 14.41 -18.11
CA GLY A 195 -9.32 14.42 -19.06
C GLY A 195 -8.29 13.30 -18.85
N VAL A 196 -8.71 12.15 -18.29
CA VAL A 196 -7.83 11.00 -18.04
C VAL A 196 -7.27 10.49 -19.36
N THR A 197 -5.94 10.43 -19.43
CA THR A 197 -5.20 9.96 -20.61
C THR A 197 -4.74 8.50 -20.47
N HIS A 198 -4.52 8.05 -19.24
CA HIS A 198 -4.01 6.72 -18.93
C HIS A 198 -4.81 6.10 -17.78
N ILE A 199 -5.44 4.97 -18.05
CA ILE A 199 -6.19 4.17 -17.08
C ILE A 199 -5.31 3.00 -16.65
N ILE A 200 -4.68 3.17 -15.49
CA ILE A 200 -3.81 2.17 -14.87
C ILE A 200 -4.57 1.51 -13.72
N ARG A 201 -4.92 0.22 -13.84
CA ARG A 201 -5.75 -0.52 -12.85
C ARG A 201 -5.49 -2.02 -12.86
N GLY A 202 -6.12 -2.78 -11.97
CA GLY A 202 -6.00 -4.25 -11.92
C GLY A 202 -6.56 -4.95 -13.16
N ASP A 203 -5.94 -6.06 -13.57
CA ASP A 203 -6.34 -6.90 -14.71
C ASP A 203 -7.65 -7.67 -14.53
N ASP A 204 -8.21 -7.69 -13.32
CA ASP A 204 -9.59 -8.10 -13.06
C ASP A 204 -10.62 -7.18 -13.75
N HIS A 205 -10.21 -6.00 -14.20
CA HIS A 205 -11.02 -5.09 -15.00
C HIS A 205 -10.69 -5.09 -16.49
N LEU A 206 -9.83 -6.01 -16.98
CA LEU A 206 -9.42 -6.05 -18.40
C LEU A 206 -10.62 -6.22 -19.34
N ILE A 207 -11.53 -7.14 -19.03
CA ILE A 207 -12.75 -7.36 -19.83
C ILE A 207 -13.70 -6.16 -19.75
N ASN A 208 -13.70 -5.42 -18.64
CA ASN A 208 -14.50 -4.20 -18.52
C ASN A 208 -14.00 -3.11 -19.48
N ALA A 209 -12.72 -3.09 -19.82
CA ALA A 209 -12.18 -2.11 -20.79
C ALA A 209 -12.85 -2.24 -22.16
N ALA A 210 -13.04 -3.47 -22.67
CA ALA A 210 -13.76 -3.70 -23.93
C ALA A 210 -15.20 -3.14 -23.89
N ARG A 211 -15.90 -3.25 -22.75
CA ARG A 211 -17.24 -2.66 -22.59
C ARG A 211 -17.19 -1.14 -22.51
N GLN A 212 -16.23 -0.59 -21.76
CA GLN A 212 -16.07 0.84 -21.55
C GLN A 212 -15.68 1.58 -22.83
N MET A 213 -14.82 0.98 -23.66
CA MET A 213 -14.45 1.51 -24.99
C MET A 213 -15.68 1.77 -25.87
N GLN A 214 -16.72 0.96 -25.75
CA GLN A 214 -17.95 1.17 -26.52
C GLN A 214 -18.68 2.47 -26.15
N VAL A 215 -18.57 2.92 -24.90
CA VAL A 215 -19.13 4.21 -24.48
C VAL A 215 -18.33 5.37 -25.08
N TYR A 216 -16.99 5.28 -25.06
CA TYR A 216 -16.12 6.24 -25.74
C TYR A 216 -16.47 6.35 -27.24
N HIS A 217 -16.58 5.21 -27.93
CA HIS A 217 -16.95 5.17 -29.35
C HIS A 217 -18.36 5.72 -29.61
N ALA A 218 -19.35 5.37 -28.78
CA ALA A 218 -20.72 5.87 -28.90
C ALA A 218 -20.81 7.41 -28.79
N MET A 219 -19.95 8.00 -27.97
CA MET A 219 -19.88 9.45 -27.82
C MET A 219 -18.92 10.14 -28.81
N GLY A 220 -18.12 9.37 -29.54
CA GLY A 220 -17.06 9.89 -30.40
C GLY A 220 -15.88 10.49 -29.62
N TRP A 221 -15.65 10.01 -28.40
CA TRP A 221 -14.55 10.42 -27.53
C TRP A 221 -13.27 9.64 -27.83
N GLU A 222 -12.13 10.27 -27.56
CA GLU A 222 -10.83 9.59 -27.61
C GLU A 222 -10.74 8.54 -26.49
N VAL A 223 -10.23 7.36 -26.84
CA VAL A 223 -10.06 6.26 -25.89
C VAL A 223 -8.71 6.44 -25.17
N PRO A 224 -8.70 6.50 -23.82
CA PRO A 224 -7.45 6.58 -23.06
C PRO A 224 -6.60 5.32 -23.23
N VAL A 225 -5.31 5.45 -22.96
CA VAL A 225 -4.39 4.31 -22.89
C VAL A 225 -4.77 3.43 -21.70
N PHE A 226 -4.92 2.13 -21.92
CA PHE A 226 -5.14 1.15 -20.85
C PHE A 226 -3.84 0.44 -20.45
N ALA A 227 -3.67 0.24 -19.15
CA ALA A 227 -2.62 -0.58 -18.55
C ALA A 227 -3.20 -1.42 -17.41
N HIS A 228 -3.30 -2.73 -17.63
CA HIS A 228 -3.89 -3.66 -16.66
C HIS A 228 -2.81 -4.43 -15.88
N ILE A 229 -2.62 -4.03 -14.61
CA ILE A 229 -1.61 -4.58 -13.69
C ILE A 229 -2.06 -5.96 -13.16
N PRO A 230 -1.22 -7.01 -13.23
CA PRO A 230 -1.55 -8.32 -12.69
C PRO A 230 -1.79 -8.32 -11.18
N LEU A 231 -2.77 -9.09 -10.71
CA LEU A 231 -3.08 -9.18 -9.27
C LEU A 231 -1.91 -9.64 -8.40
N ILE A 232 -1.97 -9.27 -7.12
CA ILE A 232 -1.05 -9.75 -6.09
C ILE A 232 -1.55 -11.08 -5.52
N HIS A 233 -0.66 -12.03 -5.39
CA HIS A 233 -0.88 -13.29 -4.68
C HIS A 233 -0.34 -13.21 -3.25
N GLY A 234 -1.03 -13.87 -2.33
CA GLY A 234 -0.57 -14.04 -0.95
C GLY A 234 0.69 -14.91 -0.88
N PRO A 235 1.32 -15.03 0.30
CA PRO A 235 2.51 -15.86 0.49
C PRO A 235 2.28 -17.34 0.13
N ASP A 236 1.04 -17.80 0.21
CA ASP A 236 0.58 -19.14 -0.18
C ASP A 236 0.44 -19.34 -1.70
N GLY A 237 0.68 -18.29 -2.49
CA GLY A 237 0.58 -18.31 -3.95
C GLY A 237 -0.84 -18.19 -4.49
N LYS A 238 -1.86 -18.08 -3.64
CA LYS A 238 -3.25 -17.86 -4.07
C LYS A 238 -3.54 -16.37 -4.21
N LYS A 239 -4.61 -16.04 -4.94
CA LYS A 239 -5.09 -14.65 -5.06
C LYS A 239 -5.30 -14.06 -3.66
N LEU A 240 -4.63 -12.94 -3.40
CA LEU A 240 -4.78 -12.24 -2.13
C LEU A 240 -6.24 -11.77 -2.01
N SER A 241 -6.88 -12.12 -0.90
CA SER A 241 -8.29 -11.76 -0.66
C SER A 241 -8.48 -11.21 0.74
N LYS A 242 -9.54 -10.41 0.93
CA LYS A 242 -9.96 -9.90 2.25
C LYS A 242 -10.14 -11.01 3.31
N ARG A 243 -10.39 -12.25 2.88
CA ARG A 243 -10.54 -13.42 3.77
C ARG A 243 -9.23 -14.17 4.06
N HIS A 244 -8.16 -13.92 3.30
CA HIS A 244 -6.89 -14.63 3.37
C HIS A 244 -5.71 -13.64 3.44
N GLY A 245 -5.70 -12.76 4.44
CA GLY A 245 -4.53 -11.95 4.78
C GLY A 245 -4.31 -10.67 3.95
N ALA A 246 -5.30 -10.19 3.19
CA ALA A 246 -5.27 -8.81 2.71
C ALA A 246 -5.58 -7.88 3.88
N VAL A 247 -4.55 -7.36 4.54
CA VAL A 247 -4.68 -6.37 5.60
C VAL A 247 -4.73 -4.95 5.03
N GLY A 248 -5.31 -4.02 5.78
CA GLY A 248 -5.31 -2.59 5.43
C GLY A 248 -3.90 -1.99 5.49
N LEU A 249 -3.64 -0.90 4.75
CA LEU A 249 -2.37 -0.18 4.87
C LEU A 249 -2.09 0.30 6.30
N GLU A 250 -3.14 0.66 7.04
CA GLU A 250 -3.06 1.03 8.45
C GLU A 250 -2.42 -0.07 9.32
N GLU A 251 -2.63 -1.35 8.98
CA GLU A 251 -2.01 -2.46 9.70
C GLU A 251 -0.51 -2.53 9.40
N TYR A 252 -0.07 -2.27 8.17
CA TYR A 252 1.37 -2.20 7.86
C TYR A 252 2.05 -1.02 8.55
N GLN A 253 1.36 0.12 8.67
CA GLN A 253 1.83 1.24 9.46
C GLN A 253 1.96 0.84 10.95
N ALA A 254 0.94 0.18 11.51
CA ALA A 254 0.94 -0.32 12.89
C ALA A 254 1.97 -1.45 13.15
N MET A 255 2.38 -2.19 12.11
CA MET A 255 3.50 -3.14 12.17
C MET A 255 4.87 -2.43 12.17
N GLY A 256 4.91 -1.13 11.92
CA GLY A 256 6.10 -0.30 11.99
C GLY A 256 6.96 -0.31 10.75
N TYR A 257 6.39 -0.54 9.56
CA TYR A 257 7.12 -0.39 8.31
C TYR A 257 7.25 1.11 7.94
N PRO A 258 8.44 1.59 7.51
CA PRO A 258 8.59 2.94 6.97
C PRO A 258 7.90 3.07 5.61
N ALA A 259 7.24 4.21 5.38
CA ALA A 259 6.49 4.49 4.16
C ALA A 259 7.36 4.40 2.88
N ALA A 260 8.59 4.93 2.92
CA ALA A 260 9.54 4.85 1.81
C ALA A 260 9.89 3.40 1.43
N GLY A 261 10.12 2.55 2.43
CA GLY A 261 10.35 1.12 2.20
C GLY A 261 9.12 0.41 1.63
N MET A 262 7.92 0.78 2.10
CA MET A 262 6.67 0.26 1.54
C MET A 262 6.47 0.66 0.09
N ARG A 263 6.71 1.93 -0.28
CA ARG A 263 6.64 2.40 -1.67
C ARG A 263 7.60 1.65 -2.58
N ASN A 264 8.87 1.55 -2.22
CA ASN A 264 9.86 0.78 -2.98
C ASN A 264 9.44 -0.69 -3.13
N TYR A 265 8.97 -1.33 -2.06
CA TYR A 265 8.53 -2.72 -2.13
C TYR A 265 7.32 -2.91 -3.04
N LEU A 266 6.30 -2.04 -2.94
CA LEU A 266 5.12 -2.08 -3.80
C LEU A 266 5.47 -1.81 -5.26
N ALA A 267 6.41 -0.90 -5.54
CA ALA A 267 6.97 -0.69 -6.87
C ALA A 267 7.59 -1.98 -7.42
N ARG A 268 8.46 -2.64 -6.64
CA ARG A 268 9.07 -3.93 -7.04
C ARG A 268 8.09 -5.09 -7.16
N LEU A 269 6.88 -4.95 -6.62
CA LEU A 269 5.83 -5.96 -6.67
C LEU A 269 5.06 -5.90 -7.99
N GLY A 270 5.75 -6.16 -9.09
CA GLY A 270 5.17 -6.22 -10.44
C GLY A 270 5.80 -5.26 -11.45
N TRP A 271 6.71 -4.39 -11.03
CA TRP A 271 7.51 -3.54 -11.92
C TRP A 271 9.00 -3.71 -11.63
N SER A 272 9.84 -3.68 -12.67
CA SER A 272 11.30 -3.81 -12.59
C SER A 272 12.04 -2.79 -13.44
N HIS A 273 13.21 -2.38 -12.97
CA HIS A 273 14.22 -1.64 -13.73
C HIS A 273 15.56 -2.34 -13.55
N GLY A 274 16.00 -3.10 -14.57
CA GLY A 274 17.21 -3.92 -14.47
C GLY A 274 17.23 -4.82 -13.23
N ASP A 275 18.35 -4.78 -12.49
CA ASP A 275 18.57 -5.53 -11.26
C ASP A 275 18.36 -4.68 -9.98
N ASP A 276 17.85 -3.45 -10.12
CA ASP A 276 17.68 -2.53 -8.99
C ASP A 276 16.55 -2.99 -8.06
N GLU A 277 16.91 -3.27 -6.79
CA GLU A 277 15.97 -3.71 -5.75
C GLU A 277 15.66 -2.64 -4.71
N VAL A 278 16.59 -1.70 -4.50
CA VAL A 278 16.44 -0.59 -3.57
C VAL A 278 16.65 0.73 -4.30
N PHE A 279 15.68 1.62 -4.21
CA PHE A 279 15.71 2.93 -4.85
C PHE A 279 14.86 3.94 -4.08
N THR A 280 15.19 5.21 -4.27
CA THR A 280 14.46 6.36 -3.71
C THR A 280 13.19 6.65 -4.51
N ASP A 281 12.29 7.46 -3.95
CA ASP A 281 11.09 7.91 -4.67
C ASP A 281 11.45 8.74 -5.91
N ALA A 282 12.49 9.57 -5.82
CA ALA A 282 12.95 10.37 -6.95
C ALA A 282 13.43 9.50 -8.11
N GLN A 283 14.21 8.45 -7.81
CA GLN A 283 14.62 7.46 -8.80
C GLN A 283 13.41 6.69 -9.36
N ALA A 284 12.47 6.27 -8.52
CA ALA A 284 11.26 5.60 -8.99
C ALA A 284 10.44 6.50 -9.93
N GLN A 285 10.28 7.78 -9.62
CA GLN A 285 9.61 8.74 -10.49
C GLN A 285 10.34 8.92 -11.83
N GLU A 286 11.67 8.97 -11.82
CA GLU A 286 12.47 9.10 -13.03
C GLU A 286 12.41 7.86 -13.92
N TRP A 287 12.32 6.66 -13.33
CA TRP A 287 12.48 5.40 -14.06
C TRP A 287 11.16 4.71 -14.42
N PHE A 288 10.06 5.05 -13.76
CA PHE A 288 8.82 4.29 -13.87
C PHE A 288 8.15 4.48 -15.24
N GLU A 289 8.21 3.43 -16.05
CA GLU A 289 7.46 3.28 -17.29
C GLU A 289 6.54 2.05 -17.28
N LEU A 290 5.45 2.09 -18.05
CA LEU A 290 4.45 1.02 -18.11
C LEU A 290 5.04 -0.29 -18.65
N GLU A 291 6.00 -0.21 -19.56
CA GLU A 291 6.72 -1.35 -20.14
C GLU A 291 7.53 -2.13 -19.10
N GLY A 292 7.90 -1.49 -17.98
CA GLY A 292 8.57 -2.16 -16.86
C GLY A 292 7.64 -3.04 -16.03
N ILE A 293 6.32 -2.99 -16.25
CA ILE A 293 5.33 -3.80 -15.53
C ILE A 293 5.29 -5.22 -16.12
N GLY A 294 5.61 -6.21 -15.30
CA GLY A 294 5.52 -7.62 -15.67
C GLY A 294 4.08 -8.11 -15.80
N ARG A 295 3.85 -9.14 -16.63
CA ARG A 295 2.53 -9.75 -16.87
C ARG A 295 2.12 -10.83 -15.86
N ALA A 296 3.07 -11.37 -15.11
CA ALA A 296 2.82 -12.43 -14.14
C ALA A 296 2.34 -11.85 -12.80
N PRO A 297 1.45 -12.55 -12.07
CA PRO A 297 1.07 -12.14 -10.72
C PRO A 297 2.29 -12.15 -9.80
N SER A 298 2.38 -11.13 -8.94
CA SER A 298 3.48 -10.99 -7.99
C SER A 298 3.10 -11.56 -6.63
N ARG A 299 4.02 -12.25 -5.96
CA ARG A 299 3.79 -12.85 -4.64
C ARG A 299 4.27 -11.94 -3.53
N LEU A 300 3.45 -11.76 -2.49
CA LEU A 300 3.85 -11.07 -1.28
C LEU A 300 4.98 -11.83 -0.55
N ASP A 301 6.08 -11.13 -0.23
CA ASP A 301 7.23 -11.64 0.52
C ASP A 301 7.64 -10.64 1.62
N PHE A 302 7.32 -10.98 2.86
CA PHE A 302 7.64 -10.15 4.02
C PHE A 302 9.15 -10.04 4.29
N LYS A 303 9.96 -11.04 3.94
CA LYS A 303 11.41 -10.96 4.12
C LYS A 303 12.02 -9.94 3.17
N LYS A 304 11.51 -9.88 1.93
CA LYS A 304 11.91 -8.85 0.96
C LYS A 304 11.46 -7.47 1.39
N LEU A 305 10.20 -7.32 1.83
CA LEU A 305 9.69 -6.07 2.40
C LEU A 305 10.57 -5.58 3.56
N GLU A 306 10.84 -6.44 4.56
CA GLU A 306 11.69 -6.10 5.69
C GLU A 306 13.11 -5.68 5.29
N ASN A 307 13.70 -6.34 4.30
CA ASN A 307 15.04 -6.00 3.81
C ASN A 307 15.05 -4.58 3.21
N VAL A 308 14.14 -4.32 2.28
CA VAL A 308 13.97 -2.99 1.65
C VAL A 308 13.69 -1.93 2.70
N CYS A 309 12.78 -2.18 3.64
CA CYS A 309 12.48 -1.27 4.74
C CYS A 309 13.69 -0.97 5.62
N GLY A 310 14.53 -1.97 5.92
CA GLY A 310 15.77 -1.75 6.67
C GLY A 310 16.77 -0.86 5.93
N HIS A 311 16.87 -1.02 4.61
CA HIS A 311 17.73 -0.19 3.77
C HIS A 311 17.28 1.28 3.77
N HIS A 312 15.97 1.49 3.56
CA HIS A 312 15.36 2.83 3.63
C HIS A 312 15.49 3.46 5.00
N MET A 313 15.23 2.71 6.08
CA MET A 313 15.33 3.22 7.44
C MET A 313 16.76 3.66 7.77
N GLY A 314 17.79 3.01 7.22
CA GLY A 314 19.18 3.44 7.33
C GLY A 314 19.48 4.82 6.73
N GLN A 315 18.68 5.26 5.74
CA GLN A 315 18.91 6.48 4.96
C GLN A 315 18.04 7.68 5.39
N ILE A 316 16.93 7.45 6.09
CA ILE A 316 16.02 8.53 6.56
C ILE A 316 16.76 9.46 7.52
N ALA A 317 16.67 10.78 7.37
CA ALA A 317 17.27 11.72 8.34
C ALA A 317 16.72 11.51 9.76
N ASP A 318 17.56 11.68 10.78
CA ASP A 318 17.22 11.29 12.15
C ASP A 318 15.97 12.02 12.71
N ASP A 319 15.83 13.32 12.45
CA ASP A 319 14.62 14.08 12.81
C ASP A 319 13.35 13.54 12.12
N ALA A 320 13.45 13.21 10.83
CA ALA A 320 12.35 12.63 10.07
C ALA A 320 11.99 11.23 10.57
N LEU A 321 12.99 10.45 11.01
CA LEU A 321 12.79 9.12 11.58
C LEU A 321 12.04 9.19 12.92
N ILE A 322 12.38 10.14 13.79
CA ILE A 322 11.64 10.40 15.04
C ILE A 322 10.18 10.73 14.75
N ALA A 323 9.91 11.62 13.78
CA ALA A 323 8.55 11.96 13.40
C ALA A 323 7.75 10.75 12.89
N GLN A 324 8.38 9.89 12.07
CA GLN A 324 7.73 8.65 11.59
C GLN A 324 7.48 7.64 12.73
N ILE A 325 8.38 7.55 13.72
CA ILE A 325 8.18 6.71 14.91
C ILE A 325 6.99 7.19 15.73
N SER A 326 6.78 8.50 15.87
CA SER A 326 5.58 9.04 16.52
C SER A 326 4.29 8.60 15.82
N GLY A 327 4.24 8.70 14.48
CA GLY A 327 3.10 8.23 13.70
C GLY A 327 2.87 6.70 13.80
N TYR A 328 3.95 5.92 13.91
CA TYR A 328 3.87 4.48 14.18
C TYR A 328 3.27 4.18 15.57
N LEU A 329 3.72 4.86 16.62
CA LEU A 329 3.23 4.63 17.98
C LEU A 329 1.73 4.93 18.06
N GLU A 330 1.27 6.00 17.42
CA GLU A 330 -0.16 6.32 17.33
C GLU A 330 -0.94 5.21 16.60
N ALA A 331 -0.48 4.80 15.41
CA ALA A 331 -1.13 3.75 14.63
C ALA A 331 -1.15 2.38 15.32
N ALA A 332 -0.10 2.07 16.08
CA ALA A 332 0.04 0.83 16.85
C ALA A 332 -0.63 0.90 18.24
N HIS A 333 -1.31 2.01 18.56
CA HIS A 333 -1.92 2.28 19.86
C HIS A 333 -0.94 2.12 21.04
N GLN A 334 0.29 2.54 20.84
CA GLN A 334 1.35 2.56 21.84
C GLN A 334 1.49 3.96 22.47
N PRO A 335 2.00 4.06 23.71
CA PRO A 335 2.27 5.35 24.33
C PRO A 335 3.27 6.18 23.52
N ALA A 336 3.00 7.48 23.38
CA ALA A 336 3.94 8.42 22.79
C ALA A 336 5.23 8.52 23.63
N LEU A 337 6.36 8.74 22.96
CA LEU A 337 7.62 9.01 23.65
C LEU A 337 7.53 10.35 24.40
N THR A 338 8.01 10.37 25.63
CA THR A 338 8.22 11.63 26.35
C THR A 338 9.31 12.46 25.66
N GLN A 339 9.39 13.76 25.96
CA GLN A 339 10.45 14.63 25.42
C GLN A 339 11.86 14.10 25.75
N ALA A 340 12.05 13.58 26.97
CA ALA A 340 13.31 12.98 27.39
C ALA A 340 13.63 11.71 26.59
N GLN A 341 12.65 10.84 26.36
CA GLN A 341 12.82 9.63 25.55
C GLN A 341 13.09 9.96 24.08
N SER A 342 12.42 10.96 23.52
CA SER A 342 12.66 11.41 22.14
C SER A 342 14.10 11.93 21.97
N ALA A 343 14.58 12.75 22.91
CA ALA A 343 15.95 13.24 22.91
C ALA A 343 16.99 12.11 23.10
N ALA A 344 16.70 11.14 23.96
CA ALA A 344 17.55 9.96 24.17
C ALA A 344 17.58 9.07 22.92
N LEU A 345 16.43 8.84 22.29
CA LEU A 345 16.33 8.08 21.05
C LEU A 345 17.13 8.76 19.94
N HIS A 346 16.97 10.07 19.76
CA HIS A 346 17.71 10.83 18.75
C HIS A 346 19.23 10.65 18.91
N LYS A 347 19.76 10.70 20.14
CA LYS A 347 21.19 10.43 20.40
C LYS A 347 21.60 8.99 20.08
N ALA A 348 20.68 8.03 20.27
CA ALA A 348 20.94 6.61 20.01
C ALA A 348 20.77 6.20 18.54
N LEU A 349 20.07 6.99 17.71
CA LEU A 349 19.79 6.67 16.30
C LEU A 349 21.03 6.24 15.49
N PRO A 350 22.21 6.90 15.59
CA PRO A 350 23.40 6.50 14.87
C PRO A 350 23.82 5.03 15.08
N VAL A 351 23.49 4.43 16.22
CA VAL A 351 23.91 3.06 16.57
C VAL A 351 22.77 2.03 16.51
N VAL A 352 21.50 2.46 16.60
CA VAL A 352 20.34 1.54 16.61
C VAL A 352 19.65 1.40 15.25
N LYS A 353 19.79 2.40 14.38
CA LYS A 353 19.09 2.49 13.09
C LYS A 353 19.56 1.41 12.11
N SER A 354 20.86 1.14 12.10
CA SER A 354 21.44 0.11 11.23
C SER A 354 20.91 -1.28 11.58
N GLY A 355 20.43 -1.99 10.56
CA GLY A 355 19.94 -3.36 10.65
C GLY A 355 18.63 -3.53 11.43
N ALA A 356 17.92 -2.46 11.79
CA ALA A 356 16.51 -2.57 12.17
C ALA A 356 15.67 -2.64 10.88
N LYS A 357 14.56 -3.38 10.90
CA LYS A 357 13.68 -3.54 9.72
C LYS A 357 12.30 -2.89 9.89
N THR A 358 11.90 -2.66 11.14
CA THR A 358 10.68 -1.97 11.54
C THR A 358 10.98 -1.00 12.68
N PHE A 359 10.11 -0.02 12.89
CA PHE A 359 10.20 0.91 14.01
C PHE A 359 10.13 0.19 15.37
N GLY A 360 9.31 -0.86 15.48
CA GLY A 360 9.28 -1.70 16.68
C GLY A 360 10.64 -2.34 16.98
N GLN A 361 11.32 -2.89 15.97
CA GLN A 361 12.68 -3.44 16.16
C GLN A 361 13.71 -2.36 16.51
N LEU A 362 13.58 -1.15 15.94
CA LEU A 362 14.46 -0.04 16.25
C LEU A 362 14.28 0.40 17.70
N LEU A 363 13.04 0.57 18.17
CA LEU A 363 12.73 0.91 19.56
C LEU A 363 13.22 -0.15 20.54
N GLU A 364 13.09 -1.43 20.17
CA GLU A 364 13.60 -2.54 20.97
C GLU A 364 15.13 -2.49 21.10
N LYS A 365 15.85 -2.19 20.01
CA LYS A 365 17.30 -1.94 20.06
C LYS A 365 17.67 -0.71 20.88
N ALA A 366 16.83 0.33 20.83
CA ALA A 366 17.02 1.57 21.58
C ALA A 366 16.56 1.47 23.04
N ARG A 367 16.00 0.34 23.47
CA ARG A 367 15.41 0.16 24.80
C ARG A 367 16.34 0.63 25.91
N PHE A 368 17.65 0.37 25.81
CA PHE A 368 18.64 0.80 26.81
C PHE A 368 18.56 2.32 27.09
N ALA A 369 18.33 3.14 26.06
CA ALA A 369 18.23 4.59 26.18
C ALA A 369 16.81 5.09 26.58
N LEU A 370 15.79 4.23 26.48
CA LEU A 370 14.38 4.59 26.65
C LEU A 370 13.79 4.23 28.02
N ILE A 371 14.49 3.42 28.81
CA ILE A 371 14.04 2.91 30.10
C ILE A 371 14.75 3.60 31.27
N SER A 372 14.06 3.61 32.41
CA SER A 372 14.61 4.00 33.71
C SER A 372 15.03 2.78 34.53
N ARG A 373 15.91 2.99 35.50
CA ARG A 373 16.28 1.98 36.51
C ARG A 373 15.14 1.72 37.50
N PRO A 374 15.06 0.51 38.09
CA PRO A 374 15.90 -0.65 37.82
C PRO A 374 15.60 -1.29 36.46
N VAL A 375 16.64 -1.82 35.79
CA VAL A 375 16.48 -2.45 34.47
C VAL A 375 15.79 -3.80 34.62
N GLU A 376 14.59 -3.91 34.06
CA GLU A 376 13.90 -5.19 33.92
C GLU A 376 14.59 -6.05 32.84
N ILE A 377 14.92 -7.28 33.22
CA ILE A 377 15.67 -8.26 32.43
C ILE A 377 14.68 -9.30 31.85
N ASP A 378 14.71 -9.53 30.53
CA ASP A 378 13.90 -10.59 29.93
C ASP A 378 14.46 -12.00 30.26
N GLU A 379 13.63 -13.02 30.07
CA GLU A 379 14.01 -14.41 30.34
C GLU A 379 15.28 -14.83 29.59
N LYS A 380 15.45 -14.36 28.35
CA LYS A 380 16.60 -14.71 27.51
C LYS A 380 17.90 -14.10 28.01
N ALA A 381 17.86 -12.86 28.50
CA ALA A 381 19.01 -12.15 29.07
C ALA A 381 19.32 -12.61 30.49
N MET A 382 18.31 -13.07 31.24
CA MET A 382 18.49 -13.58 32.61
C MET A 382 19.47 -14.75 32.66
N GLY A 383 19.46 -15.63 31.64
CA GLY A 383 20.42 -16.74 31.52
C GLY A 383 21.88 -16.30 31.38
N SER A 384 22.14 -15.03 31.09
CA SER A 384 23.49 -14.44 31.04
C SER A 384 23.91 -13.77 32.36
N LEU A 385 23.05 -13.75 33.38
CA LEU A 385 23.31 -13.14 34.70
C LEU A 385 23.41 -14.22 35.80
N ASP A 386 24.21 -15.26 35.55
CA ASP A 386 24.53 -16.29 36.53
C ASP A 386 25.46 -15.75 37.66
N PRO A 387 25.67 -16.50 38.76
CA PRO A 387 26.49 -16.02 39.87
C PRO A 387 27.92 -15.63 39.49
N VAL A 388 28.52 -16.31 38.50
CA VAL A 388 29.87 -16.00 38.01
C VAL A 388 29.87 -14.66 37.29
N SER A 389 28.93 -14.48 36.37
CA SER A 389 28.76 -13.26 35.59
C SER A 389 28.47 -12.06 36.49
N ARG A 390 27.60 -12.22 37.50
CA ARG A 390 27.35 -11.19 38.51
C ARG A 390 28.61 -10.83 39.32
N GLY A 391 29.42 -11.83 39.68
CA GLY A 391 30.72 -11.63 40.31
C GLY A 391 31.66 -10.80 39.44
N ILE A 392 31.72 -11.09 38.15
CA ILE A 392 32.53 -10.33 37.17
C ILE A 392 32.02 -8.89 37.04
N LEU A 393 30.70 -8.67 36.95
CA LEU A 393 30.13 -7.32 36.90
C LEU A 393 30.45 -6.52 38.17
N LYS A 394 30.42 -7.17 39.34
CA LYS A 394 30.81 -6.58 40.62
C LYS A 394 32.27 -6.13 40.65
N GLU A 395 33.17 -6.89 40.05
CA GLU A 395 34.59 -6.54 39.94
C GLU A 395 34.86 -5.46 38.88
N LEU A 396 34.14 -5.51 37.76
CA LEU A 396 34.26 -4.57 36.65
C LEU A 396 33.82 -3.15 37.05
N THR A 397 32.77 -3.04 37.86
CA THR A 397 32.15 -1.76 38.25
C THR A 397 33.15 -0.75 38.86
N PRO A 398 33.94 -1.08 39.90
CA PRO A 398 34.94 -0.14 40.45
C PRO A 398 36.09 0.18 39.49
N GLN A 399 36.40 -0.70 38.52
CA GLN A 399 37.41 -0.41 37.50
C GLN A 399 36.91 0.62 36.49
N LEU A 400 35.66 0.47 36.03
CA LEU A 400 34.98 1.46 35.19
C LEU A 400 34.78 2.79 35.90
N GLN A 401 34.62 2.79 37.22
CA GLN A 401 34.53 4.01 38.00
C GLN A 401 35.80 4.86 37.90
N ASN A 402 36.97 4.30 37.64
CA ASN A 402 38.21 5.08 37.52
C ASN A 402 38.65 5.31 36.06
N ALA A 403 37.88 4.80 35.09
CA ALA A 403 38.20 4.88 33.68
C ALA A 403 37.86 6.25 33.07
N SER A 404 38.58 6.60 32.00
CA SER A 404 38.14 7.67 31.10
C SER A 404 36.93 7.19 30.31
N TRP A 405 35.92 8.05 30.15
CA TRP A 405 34.66 7.67 29.48
C TRP A 405 34.74 7.84 27.96
N VAL A 406 35.69 7.13 27.37
CA VAL A 406 35.94 7.06 25.92
C VAL A 406 36.02 5.61 25.50
N ARG A 407 35.47 5.27 24.33
CA ARG A 407 35.34 3.90 23.83
C ARG A 407 36.57 3.03 24.05
N GLU A 408 37.75 3.46 23.62
CA GLU A 408 38.96 2.64 23.62
C GLU A 408 39.37 2.23 25.05
N GLU A 409 39.20 3.14 26.02
CA GLU A 409 39.50 2.84 27.42
C GLU A 409 38.44 1.93 28.03
N LEU A 410 37.16 2.12 27.69
CA LEU A 410 36.09 1.21 28.13
C LEU A 410 36.32 -0.21 27.60
N GLU A 411 36.69 -0.35 26.33
CA GLU A 411 37.05 -1.63 25.70
C GLU A 411 38.24 -2.29 26.41
N SER A 412 39.31 -1.52 26.66
CA SER A 412 40.51 -1.97 27.37
C SER A 412 40.21 -2.46 28.80
N VAL A 413 39.42 -1.70 29.56
CA VAL A 413 39.01 -2.10 30.93
C VAL A 413 38.22 -3.40 30.91
N VAL A 414 37.20 -3.51 30.05
CA VAL A 414 36.38 -4.72 29.96
C VAL A 414 37.21 -5.92 29.50
N ALA A 415 38.12 -5.73 28.54
CA ALA A 415 39.01 -6.79 28.06
C ALA A 415 39.96 -7.30 29.15
N ARG A 416 40.58 -6.42 29.94
CA ARG A 416 41.45 -6.81 31.07
C ARG A 416 40.70 -7.65 32.12
N VAL A 417 39.47 -7.26 32.46
CA VAL A 417 38.63 -8.04 33.39
C VAL A 417 38.26 -9.39 32.78
N ALA A 418 37.97 -9.44 31.47
CA ALA A 418 37.73 -10.71 30.77
C ALA A 418 38.92 -11.66 30.89
N GLU A 419 40.13 -11.17 30.59
CA GLU A 419 41.36 -11.94 30.64
C GLU A 419 41.69 -12.44 32.04
N ALA A 420 41.48 -11.61 33.08
CA ALA A 420 41.69 -12.00 34.47
C ALA A 420 40.83 -13.20 34.91
N HIS A 421 39.66 -13.37 34.30
CA HIS A 421 38.76 -14.50 34.51
C HIS A 421 38.93 -15.63 33.48
N GLY A 422 39.93 -15.54 32.60
CA GLY A 422 40.16 -16.53 31.54
C GLY A 422 39.09 -16.55 30.46
N LEU A 423 38.38 -15.43 30.27
CA LEU A 423 37.26 -15.29 29.33
C LEU A 423 37.62 -14.36 28.17
N GLY A 424 37.00 -14.60 27.02
CA GLY A 424 37.01 -13.64 25.91
C GLY A 424 35.93 -12.56 26.05
N LEU A 425 36.12 -11.42 25.38
CA LEU A 425 35.21 -10.26 25.46
C LEU A 425 33.74 -10.60 25.17
N GLY A 426 33.48 -11.51 24.22
CA GLY A 426 32.13 -11.96 23.89
C GLY A 426 31.38 -12.62 25.05
N LYS A 427 32.08 -13.24 26.00
CA LYS A 427 31.48 -13.86 27.19
C LYS A 427 31.07 -12.84 28.25
N ILE A 428 31.77 -11.70 28.35
CA ILE A 428 31.39 -10.58 29.22
C ILE A 428 30.34 -9.67 28.53
N ALA A 429 30.33 -9.62 27.20
CA ALA A 429 29.35 -8.82 26.48
C ALA A 429 27.90 -9.24 26.81
N ALA A 430 27.61 -10.54 26.95
CA ALA A 430 26.25 -11.00 27.25
C ALA A 430 25.70 -10.48 28.61
N PRO A 431 26.41 -10.64 29.75
CA PRO A 431 25.97 -10.04 31.01
C PRO A 431 25.92 -8.51 30.98
N LEU A 432 26.84 -7.84 30.25
CA LEU A 432 26.76 -6.39 30.08
C LEU A 432 25.51 -5.95 29.32
N ARG A 433 25.15 -6.63 28.22
CA ARG A 433 23.89 -6.36 27.49
C ARG A 433 22.67 -6.56 28.38
N ALA A 434 22.67 -7.64 29.16
CA ALA A 434 21.61 -7.90 30.12
C ALA A 434 21.51 -6.76 31.14
N ALA A 435 22.61 -6.38 31.79
CA ALA A 435 22.59 -5.33 32.80
C ALA A 435 22.24 -3.94 32.24
N LEU A 436 22.73 -3.60 31.05
CA LEU A 436 22.52 -2.28 30.46
C LEU A 436 21.18 -2.13 29.75
N ALA A 437 20.66 -3.18 29.10
CA ALA A 437 19.47 -3.08 28.26
C ALA A 437 18.33 -4.02 28.68
N GLY A 438 18.60 -4.98 29.56
CA GLY A 438 17.67 -6.04 29.92
C GLY A 438 17.35 -6.99 28.77
N ARG A 439 18.22 -7.05 27.75
CA ARG A 439 18.03 -7.79 26.50
C ARG A 439 19.31 -8.50 26.07
N ALA A 440 19.16 -9.63 25.40
CA ALA A 440 20.28 -10.37 24.82
C ALA A 440 20.77 -9.77 23.49
N ALA A 441 19.86 -9.18 22.70
CA ALA A 441 20.16 -8.55 21.41
C ALA A 441 20.13 -7.03 21.57
N THR A 442 21.27 -6.39 21.38
CA THR A 442 21.46 -4.94 21.56
C THR A 442 22.46 -4.42 20.52
N PRO A 443 22.65 -3.09 20.40
CA PRO A 443 23.84 -2.51 19.80
C PRO A 443 25.13 -2.93 20.53
N SER A 444 26.28 -2.39 20.11
CA SER A 444 27.53 -2.58 20.84
C SER A 444 27.36 -2.21 22.30
N VAL A 445 27.94 -3.01 23.19
CA VAL A 445 27.97 -2.70 24.62
C VAL A 445 28.63 -1.34 24.86
N PHE A 446 29.69 -1.03 24.11
CA PHE A 446 30.43 0.22 24.26
C PHE A 446 29.66 1.43 23.74
N ASP A 447 28.92 1.28 22.63
CA ASP A 447 28.01 2.32 22.14
C ASP A 447 26.96 2.66 23.22
N MET A 448 26.38 1.62 23.84
CA MET A 448 25.43 1.81 24.92
C MET A 448 26.07 2.50 26.13
N MET A 449 27.30 2.13 26.48
CA MET A 449 28.01 2.73 27.63
C MET A 449 28.32 4.22 27.40
N GLU A 450 28.77 4.58 26.20
CA GLU A 450 29.03 5.99 25.85
C GLU A 450 27.74 6.82 25.88
N LEU A 451 26.64 6.28 25.32
CA LEU A 451 25.36 6.98 25.25
C LEU A 451 24.65 7.11 26.60
N LEU A 452 24.71 6.08 27.44
CA LEU A 452 24.14 6.12 28.80
C LEU A 452 24.96 7.02 29.73
N GLY A 453 26.27 7.10 29.49
CA GLY A 453 27.18 7.83 30.35
C GLY A 453 27.55 7.06 31.63
N ARG A 454 28.59 7.59 32.31
CA ARG A 454 29.24 6.92 33.43
C ARG A 454 28.32 6.55 34.58
N GLU A 455 27.57 7.53 35.08
CA GLU A 455 26.76 7.35 36.28
C GLU A 455 25.69 6.27 36.07
N GLU A 456 24.97 6.33 34.94
CA GLU A 456 23.90 5.40 34.64
C GLU A 456 24.42 3.97 34.41
N VAL A 457 25.55 3.81 33.69
CA VAL A 457 26.18 2.51 33.50
C VAL A 457 26.58 1.88 34.83
N LEU A 458 27.34 2.59 35.66
CA LEU A 458 27.81 2.05 36.95
C LEU A 458 26.64 1.65 37.84
N ALA A 459 25.56 2.42 37.81
CA ALA A 459 24.42 2.17 38.63
C ALA A 459 23.59 0.96 38.12
N ARG A 460 23.43 0.80 36.80
CA ARG A 460 22.82 -0.42 36.20
C ARG A 460 23.63 -1.67 36.50
N LEU A 461 24.96 -1.60 36.41
CA LEU A 461 25.84 -2.72 36.75
C LEU A 461 25.72 -3.08 38.24
N SER A 462 25.68 -2.09 39.12
CA SER A 462 25.50 -2.30 40.56
C SER A 462 24.17 -2.98 40.90
N ASP A 463 23.07 -2.58 40.24
CA ASP A 463 21.74 -3.18 40.46
C ASP A 463 21.73 -4.69 40.14
N GLN A 464 22.53 -5.13 39.16
CA GLN A 464 22.62 -6.54 38.75
C GLN A 464 23.77 -7.32 39.41
N ALA A 465 24.71 -6.61 40.03
CA ALA A 465 25.81 -7.20 40.79
C ALA A 465 25.43 -7.52 42.25
N ALA A 466 24.31 -6.97 42.72
CA ALA A 466 23.63 -7.39 43.95
C ALA A 466 22.98 -8.77 43.78
#